data_AF-A0A2I0DCI7-F1
#
_entry.id   AF-A0A2I0DCI7-F1
#
_cell.length_a   1.000
_cell.length_b   1.000
_cell.length_c   1.000
_cell.angle_alpha   90.00
_cell.angle_beta   90.00
_cell.angle_gamma   90.00
#
_symmetry.space_group_name_H-M   'P 1'
#
loop_
_entity.id
_entity.type
_entity.pdbx_description
1 polymer ?
#
loop_
_entity_poly.entity_id
_entity_poly.type
_entity_poly.pdbx_seq_one_letter_code
_entity_poly.pdbx_strand_id
1 'polypeptide(L)'
;MIKLIKISSLLTFAILLNSCISENKELDAAPKNLKEESAKISTKQKYIGSTEESWKHFYETFKGQGKFVMLNLVKYKPMADYTGIEVSNIQKDKTGKETYQYYKNQVEKILEKTKVGSILYYGESQDFLIGPKDEKWDAVILVEYDSIEVFVNFVDSEAYQKIRGHRKASLEDSRLLPASNVNIQEVEK
;
A
#
# COMPACT_ATOMS: atom_id res chain seq x y z
N MET A 1 39.12 3.60 -32.18
CA MET A 1 39.00 3.43 -30.72
C MET A 1 37.52 3.48 -30.35
N ILE A 2 36.86 2.32 -30.28
CA ILE A 2 35.45 2.17 -29.89
C ILE A 2 35.49 1.47 -28.54
N LYS A 3 35.10 2.16 -27.46
CA LYS A 3 34.97 1.55 -26.13
C LYS A 3 33.53 1.09 -25.93
N LEU A 4 33.39 -0.22 -25.97
CA LEU A 4 32.25 -1.04 -25.62
C LEU A 4 31.85 -0.78 -24.16
N ILE A 5 30.72 -0.13 -23.91
CA ILE A 5 30.15 0.00 -22.56
C ILE A 5 29.37 -1.29 -22.29
N LYS A 6 29.94 -2.13 -21.44
CA LYS A 6 29.34 -3.36 -20.93
C LYS A 6 28.08 -3.02 -20.13
N ILE A 7 26.96 -3.57 -20.58
CA ILE A 7 25.76 -3.81 -19.80
C ILE A 7 26.16 -4.74 -18.64
N SER A 8 26.10 -4.26 -17.40
CA SER A 8 26.37 -5.08 -16.22
C SER A 8 25.56 -4.58 -15.04
N SER A 9 24.74 -5.47 -14.49
CA SER A 9 24.09 -5.40 -13.17
C SER A 9 22.77 -4.62 -13.04
N LEU A 10 21.73 -5.06 -13.75
CA LEU A 10 20.33 -4.94 -13.28
C LEU A 10 19.91 -6.30 -12.67
N LEU A 11 20.42 -6.68 -11.49
CA LEU A 11 19.77 -7.73 -10.67
C LEU A 11 20.34 -7.86 -9.24
N THR A 12 20.56 -6.79 -8.49
CA THR A 12 20.69 -6.88 -7.01
C THR A 12 20.78 -5.47 -6.44
N PHE A 13 19.69 -4.96 -5.86
CA PHE A 13 19.64 -4.07 -4.67
C PHE A 13 18.20 -3.55 -4.50
N ALA A 14 17.31 -4.42 -4.03
CA ALA A 14 16.07 -4.04 -3.36
C ALA A 14 15.65 -5.13 -2.36
N ILE A 15 16.65 -5.70 -1.66
CA ILE A 15 16.43 -6.34 -0.36
C ILE A 15 16.68 -5.23 0.64
N LEU A 16 15.60 -4.58 1.08
CA LEU A 16 15.41 -3.89 2.36
C LEU A 16 14.27 -2.89 2.16
N LEU A 17 13.07 -3.25 2.64
CA LEU A 17 12.27 -2.43 3.55
C LEU A 17 11.01 -3.21 3.96
N ASN A 18 11.09 -3.83 5.14
CA ASN A 18 10.00 -4.41 5.95
C ASN A 18 9.27 -5.65 5.39
N SER A 19 9.96 -6.79 5.41
CA SER A 19 9.32 -8.03 5.81
C SER A 19 8.95 -7.92 7.30
N CYS A 20 7.70 -7.56 7.61
CA CYS A 20 7.15 -7.87 8.93
C CYS A 20 6.97 -9.39 8.97
N ILE A 21 7.95 -10.09 9.53
CA ILE A 21 7.81 -11.48 9.96
C ILE A 21 6.75 -11.49 11.06
N SER A 22 5.68 -12.25 10.84
CA SER A 22 4.77 -12.67 11.91
C SER A 22 5.51 -13.69 12.78
N GLU A 23 5.77 -13.37 14.04
CA GLU A 23 6.23 -14.35 15.01
C GLU A 23 5.12 -15.37 15.26
N ASN A 24 5.31 -16.62 14.81
CA ASN A 24 4.62 -17.78 15.36
C ASN A 24 5.69 -18.68 16.00
N LYS A 25 5.77 -18.67 17.33
CA LYS A 25 6.56 -19.64 18.10
C LYS A 25 5.90 -21.02 17.98
N GLU A 26 6.64 -21.98 17.46
CA GLU A 26 6.35 -23.41 17.58
C GLU A 26 6.46 -23.81 19.06
N LEU A 27 5.40 -24.42 19.61
CA LEU A 27 5.38 -25.06 20.92
C LEU A 27 5.11 -26.54 20.71
N ASP A 28 6.09 -27.36 21.07
CA ASP A 28 6.04 -28.82 20.96
C ASP A 28 4.97 -29.47 21.86
N ALA A 29 4.43 -30.56 21.31
CA ALA A 29 3.74 -31.70 21.93
C ALA A 29 2.51 -31.46 22.84
N ALA A 30 1.35 -31.90 22.34
CA ALA A 30 0.08 -32.00 23.06
C ALA A 30 0.03 -33.14 24.10
N PRO A 31 -0.91 -33.06 25.05
CA PRO A 31 -1.77 -34.21 25.29
C PRO A 31 -3.28 -33.89 25.16
N LYS A 32 -4.03 -34.98 24.96
CA LYS A 32 -5.40 -35.07 24.44
C LYS A 32 -6.49 -34.63 25.42
N ASN A 33 -7.53 -34.04 24.80
CA ASN A 33 -8.95 -33.99 25.17
C ASN A 33 -9.36 -33.31 26.48
N LEU A 34 -10.08 -32.18 26.35
CA LEU A 34 -11.38 -31.93 27.00
C LEU A 34 -12.13 -30.91 26.13
N LYS A 35 -13.39 -31.23 25.84
CA LYS A 35 -14.33 -30.42 25.04
C LYS A 35 -14.73 -29.17 25.84
N GLU A 36 -14.63 -27.99 25.22
CA GLU A 36 -15.70 -26.99 25.06
C GLU A 36 -15.11 -25.67 24.57
N GLU A 37 -15.57 -25.26 23.38
CA GLU A 37 -15.89 -23.87 23.07
C GLU A 37 -14.79 -22.80 23.27
N SER A 38 -13.64 -22.97 22.62
CA SER A 38 -12.91 -21.79 22.16
C SER A 38 -13.47 -21.37 20.81
N ALA A 39 -14.26 -20.31 20.82
CA ALA A 39 -14.54 -19.54 19.62
C ALA A 39 -13.22 -19.37 18.87
N LYS A 40 -13.09 -19.98 17.69
CA LYS A 40 -11.99 -19.69 16.78
C LYS A 40 -12.13 -18.21 16.44
N ILE A 41 -11.40 -17.36 17.17
CA ILE A 41 -11.20 -15.97 16.79
C ILE A 41 -10.46 -16.06 15.45
N SER A 42 -11.23 -16.07 14.36
CA SER A 42 -10.69 -15.87 13.03
C SER A 42 -10.24 -14.41 12.98
N THR A 43 -9.01 -14.14 13.40
CA THR A 43 -8.40 -12.83 13.20
C THR A 43 -8.14 -12.70 11.70
N LYS A 44 -9.09 -12.08 10.97
CA LYS A 44 -8.94 -11.75 9.55
C LYS A 44 -7.61 -11.02 9.38
N GLN A 45 -6.75 -11.54 8.51
CA GLN A 45 -5.43 -10.97 8.22
C GLN A 45 -5.58 -9.51 7.78
N LYS A 46 -4.70 -8.64 8.29
CA LYS A 46 -4.64 -7.22 7.96
C LYS A 46 -3.49 -6.97 6.98
N TYR A 47 -3.66 -6.00 6.10
CA TYR A 47 -2.74 -5.72 5.00
C TYR A 47 -2.33 -4.26 5.01
N ILE A 48 -1.11 -4.00 5.48
CA ILE A 48 -0.53 -2.64 5.54
C ILE A 48 0.59 -2.46 4.51
N GLY A 49 1.32 -3.52 4.20
CA GLY A 49 2.37 -3.57 3.17
C GLY A 49 2.09 -4.65 2.12
N SER A 50 2.90 -4.67 1.07
CA SER A 50 2.90 -5.71 0.03
C SER A 50 3.88 -6.83 0.36
N THR A 51 3.70 -7.99 -0.28
CA THR A 51 4.70 -9.07 -0.32
C THR A 51 5.58 -8.93 -1.56
N GLU A 52 6.75 -9.56 -1.56
CA GLU A 52 7.64 -9.60 -2.72
C GLU A 52 6.95 -10.18 -3.96
N GLU A 53 6.16 -11.23 -3.79
CA GLU A 53 5.44 -11.90 -4.88
C GLU A 53 4.37 -10.97 -5.48
N SER A 54 3.61 -10.28 -4.63
CA SER A 54 2.59 -9.32 -5.09
C SER A 54 3.23 -8.14 -5.83
N TRP A 55 4.40 -7.68 -5.37
CA TRP A 55 5.15 -6.63 -6.04
C TRP A 55 5.65 -7.09 -7.40
N LYS A 56 6.31 -8.26 -7.47
CA LYS A 56 6.78 -8.83 -8.73
C LYS A 56 5.65 -8.99 -9.74
N HIS A 57 4.51 -9.54 -9.31
CA HIS A 57 3.35 -9.70 -10.19
C HIS A 57 2.82 -8.36 -10.70
N PHE A 58 2.69 -7.36 -9.82
CA PHE A 58 2.27 -6.02 -10.20
C PHE A 58 3.21 -5.39 -11.22
N TYR A 59 4.52 -5.44 -10.98
CA TYR A 59 5.52 -4.88 -11.89
C TYR A 59 5.47 -5.54 -13.27
N GLU A 60 5.54 -6.87 -13.33
CA GLU A 60 5.53 -7.61 -14.60
C GLU A 60 4.22 -7.42 -15.37
N THR A 61 3.10 -7.26 -14.67
CA THR A 61 1.81 -7.00 -15.32
C THR A 61 1.81 -5.64 -16.00
N PHE A 62 2.22 -4.57 -15.33
CA PHE A 62 2.05 -3.20 -15.84
C PHE A 62 3.24 -2.66 -16.62
N LYS A 63 4.38 -3.36 -16.64
CA LYS A 63 5.56 -2.97 -17.41
C LYS A 63 5.21 -2.81 -18.88
N GLY A 64 5.45 -1.61 -19.42
CA GLY A 64 5.14 -1.27 -20.81
C GLY A 64 3.66 -1.07 -21.15
N GLN A 65 2.73 -1.15 -20.18
CA GLN A 65 1.29 -0.93 -20.43
C GLN A 65 0.86 0.55 -20.39
N GLY A 66 1.76 1.46 -20.02
CA GLY A 66 1.45 2.89 -19.87
C GLY A 66 0.69 3.19 -18.57
N LYS A 67 -0.31 4.08 -18.66
CA LYS A 67 -1.04 4.59 -17.50
C LYS A 67 -1.81 3.50 -16.77
N PHE A 68 -1.85 3.61 -15.45
CA PHE A 68 -2.71 2.78 -14.61
C PHE A 68 -3.28 3.59 -13.45
N VAL A 69 -4.37 3.09 -12.87
CA VAL A 69 -5.01 3.66 -11.70
C VAL A 69 -4.88 2.69 -10.53
N MET A 70 -4.44 3.20 -9.38
CA MET A 70 -4.39 2.47 -8.13
C MET A 70 -5.64 2.80 -7.31
N LEU A 71 -6.54 1.83 -7.17
CA LEU A 71 -7.64 1.90 -6.22
C LEU A 71 -7.13 1.56 -4.83
N ASN A 72 -7.38 2.44 -3.87
CA ASN A 72 -7.02 2.26 -2.48
C ASN A 72 -8.29 2.24 -1.63
N LEU A 73 -8.48 1.17 -0.88
CA LEU A 73 -9.45 1.10 0.22
C LEU A 73 -8.66 1.15 1.51
N VAL A 74 -9.03 2.06 2.42
CA VAL A 74 -8.28 2.25 3.67
C VAL A 74 -9.20 2.23 4.87
N LYS A 75 -8.73 1.57 5.94
CA LYS A 75 -9.35 1.58 7.25
C LYS A 75 -8.39 2.23 8.23
N TYR A 76 -8.83 3.29 8.91
CA TYR A 76 -8.03 4.05 9.84
C TYR A 76 -8.00 3.38 11.21
N LYS A 77 -6.85 3.49 11.89
CA LYS A 77 -6.79 3.25 13.33
C LYS A 77 -7.57 4.34 14.08
N PRO A 78 -8.15 4.04 15.25
CA PRO A 78 -8.70 5.07 16.14
C PRO A 78 -7.67 6.17 16.47
N MET A 79 -6.45 5.76 16.80
CA MET A 79 -5.30 6.63 17.04
C MET A 79 -4.12 6.23 16.17
N ALA A 80 -3.35 7.20 15.69
CA ALA A 80 -2.13 6.91 14.96
C ALA A 80 -1.08 6.27 15.89
N ASP A 81 -0.41 5.25 15.37
CA ASP A 81 0.54 4.44 16.13
C ASP A 81 1.88 4.38 15.39
N TYR A 82 2.87 5.07 15.93
CA TYR A 82 4.22 5.16 15.38
C TYR A 82 5.18 4.13 15.98
N THR A 83 4.69 3.17 16.76
CA THR A 83 5.53 2.14 17.39
C THR A 83 6.29 1.36 16.32
N GLY A 84 7.64 1.37 16.40
CA GLY A 84 8.50 0.72 15.41
C GLY A 84 8.45 1.35 14.01
N ILE A 85 8.09 2.64 13.90
CA ILE A 85 8.07 3.40 12.65
C ILE A 85 9.05 4.55 12.74
N GLU A 86 10.11 4.48 11.93
CA GLU A 86 11.04 5.59 11.74
C GLU A 86 10.46 6.58 10.72
N VAL A 87 10.10 7.77 11.19
CA VAL A 87 9.61 8.87 10.34
C VAL A 87 9.84 10.20 11.04
N SER A 88 10.15 11.24 10.25
CA SER A 88 10.23 12.60 10.77
C SER A 88 8.83 13.20 10.97
N ASN A 89 8.74 14.25 11.79
CA ASN A 89 7.49 14.99 12.02
C ASN A 89 6.30 14.13 12.51
N ILE A 90 6.50 13.34 13.55
CA ILE A 90 5.44 12.52 14.18
C ILE A 90 4.23 13.39 14.51
N GLN A 91 3.06 12.95 14.04
CA GLN A 91 1.77 13.57 14.33
C GLN A 91 1.24 13.08 15.68
N LYS A 92 1.73 13.67 16.78
CA LYS A 92 1.35 13.29 18.15
C LYS A 92 -0.13 13.54 18.43
N ASP A 93 -0.74 12.63 19.19
CA ASP A 93 -2.14 12.73 19.65
C ASP A 93 -3.16 12.92 18.51
N LYS A 94 -2.83 12.42 17.32
CA LYS A 94 -3.70 12.44 16.14
C LYS A 94 -4.37 11.10 15.92
N THR A 95 -5.61 11.16 15.45
CA THR A 95 -6.33 9.99 14.96
C THR A 95 -5.65 9.39 13.73
N GLY A 96 -5.99 8.14 13.38
CA GLY A 96 -5.52 7.55 12.12
C GLY A 96 -5.99 8.37 10.92
N LYS A 97 -7.24 8.85 10.92
CA LYS A 97 -7.80 9.69 9.85
C LYS A 97 -7.01 10.99 9.67
N GLU A 98 -6.76 11.75 10.74
CA GLU A 98 -5.98 12.99 10.66
C GLU A 98 -4.55 12.75 10.16
N THR A 99 -3.91 11.68 10.64
CA THR A 99 -2.55 11.32 10.21
C THR A 99 -2.52 10.89 8.74
N TYR A 100 -3.55 10.17 8.28
CA TYR A 100 -3.66 9.79 6.87
C TYR A 100 -3.91 11.01 5.98
N GLN A 101 -4.74 11.97 6.41
CA GLN A 101 -4.93 13.22 5.68
C GLN A 101 -3.64 14.02 5.56
N TYR A 102 -2.85 14.09 6.63
CA TYR A 102 -1.52 14.69 6.56
C TYR A 102 -0.65 13.97 5.51
N TYR A 103 -0.56 12.64 5.57
CA TYR A 103 0.18 11.82 4.59
C TYR A 103 -0.30 12.08 3.15
N LYS A 104 -1.61 12.01 2.89
CA LYS A 104 -2.22 12.25 1.58
C LYS A 104 -1.83 13.61 1.03
N ASN A 105 -1.92 14.66 1.85
CA ASN A 105 -1.58 16.02 1.43
C ASN A 105 -0.07 16.16 1.12
N GLN A 106 0.80 15.40 1.77
CA GLN A 106 2.22 15.36 1.39
C GLN A 106 2.42 14.62 0.06
N VAL A 107 1.74 13.48 -0.14
CA VAL A 107 1.77 12.74 -1.41
C VAL A 107 1.31 13.62 -2.57
N GLU A 108 0.18 14.31 -2.41
CA GLU A 108 -0.39 15.22 -3.40
C GLU A 108 0.63 16.30 -3.83
N LYS A 109 1.29 16.95 -2.86
CA LYS A 109 2.36 17.93 -3.14
C LYS A 109 3.55 17.34 -3.90
N ILE A 110 3.93 16.09 -3.60
CA ILE A 110 5.01 15.42 -4.32
C ILE A 110 4.58 15.16 -5.77
N LEU A 111 3.38 14.59 -5.97
CA LEU A 111 2.83 14.29 -7.29
C LEU A 111 2.70 15.54 -8.16
N GLU A 112 2.15 16.64 -7.61
CA GLU A 112 2.04 17.92 -8.30
C GLU A 112 3.40 18.48 -8.71
N LYS A 113 4.39 18.40 -7.81
CA LYS A 113 5.74 18.91 -8.06
C LYS A 113 6.48 18.12 -9.13
N THR A 114 6.36 16.79 -9.14
CA THR A 114 7.09 15.92 -10.05
C THR A 114 6.33 15.65 -11.35
N LYS A 115 5.02 15.90 -11.38
CA LYS A 115 4.11 15.64 -12.51
C LYS A 115 4.13 14.19 -12.98
N VAL A 116 4.16 13.26 -12.02
CA VAL A 116 4.28 11.81 -12.24
C VAL A 116 2.97 11.04 -12.10
N GLY A 117 1.92 11.73 -11.66
CA GLY A 117 0.64 11.15 -11.33
C GLY A 117 -0.28 12.17 -10.69
N SER A 118 -1.49 11.75 -10.34
CA SER A 118 -2.49 12.61 -9.70
C SER A 118 -3.49 11.80 -8.89
N ILE A 119 -4.05 12.41 -7.85
CA ILE A 119 -5.20 11.85 -7.13
C ILE A 119 -6.45 12.21 -7.93
N LEU A 120 -7.10 11.21 -8.53
CA LEU A 120 -8.31 11.40 -9.33
C LEU A 120 -9.56 11.52 -8.45
N TYR A 121 -9.56 10.83 -7.31
CA TYR A 121 -10.70 10.78 -6.40
C TYR A 121 -10.26 10.51 -4.97
N TYR A 122 -10.92 11.16 -4.04
CA TYR A 122 -10.91 10.83 -2.62
C TYR A 122 -12.35 10.96 -2.10
N GLY A 123 -12.84 9.93 -1.42
CA GLY A 123 -14.15 9.97 -0.77
C GLY A 123 -14.18 9.13 0.49
N GLU A 124 -14.87 9.62 1.52
CA GLU A 124 -15.23 8.80 2.68
C GLU A 124 -16.28 7.78 2.25
N SER A 125 -16.09 6.53 2.66
CA SER A 125 -16.99 5.42 2.30
C SER A 125 -17.91 5.03 3.44
N GLN A 126 -18.98 4.34 3.08
CA GLN A 126 -19.96 3.77 3.99
C GLN A 126 -20.06 2.26 3.76
N ASP A 127 -21.11 1.66 4.28
CA ASP A 127 -21.40 0.24 4.08
C ASP A 127 -21.50 -0.11 2.59
N PHE A 128 -21.03 -1.31 2.23
CA PHE A 128 -21.18 -1.84 0.89
C PHE A 128 -22.66 -1.95 0.50
N LEU A 129 -23.02 -1.41 -0.67
CA LEU A 129 -24.31 -1.69 -1.29
C LEU A 129 -24.41 -3.18 -1.69
N ILE A 130 -23.31 -3.74 -2.21
CA ILE A 130 -23.12 -5.16 -2.51
C ILE A 130 -21.74 -5.55 -2.01
N GLY A 131 -21.70 -6.42 -1.00
CA GLY A 131 -20.44 -6.85 -0.39
C GLY A 131 -20.65 -7.54 0.96
N PRO A 132 -19.57 -8.06 1.55
CA PRO A 132 -19.61 -8.64 2.88
C PRO A 132 -19.98 -7.58 3.93
N LYS A 133 -20.86 -7.94 4.87
CA LYS A 133 -21.34 -7.02 5.94
C LYS A 133 -20.27 -6.72 6.99
N ASP A 134 -19.30 -7.61 7.14
CA ASP A 134 -18.21 -7.54 8.11
C ASP A 134 -16.99 -6.76 7.60
N GLU A 135 -16.96 -6.40 6.32
CA GLU A 135 -15.88 -5.60 5.73
C GLU A 135 -16.35 -4.16 5.54
N LYS A 136 -15.57 -3.23 6.10
CA LYS A 136 -15.86 -1.79 6.03
C LYS A 136 -14.56 -1.03 5.81
N TRP A 137 -14.65 -0.03 4.94
CA TRP A 137 -13.56 0.88 4.61
C TRP A 137 -13.99 2.30 4.98
N ASP A 138 -13.05 3.11 5.46
CA ASP A 138 -13.33 4.48 5.87
C ASP A 138 -13.16 5.46 4.69
N ALA A 139 -12.32 5.13 3.70
CA ALA A 139 -12.18 5.90 2.49
C ALA A 139 -11.79 5.07 1.25
N VAL A 140 -12.13 5.63 0.09
CA VAL A 140 -11.75 5.18 -1.26
C VAL A 140 -10.92 6.27 -1.91
N ILE A 141 -9.78 5.88 -2.50
CA ILE A 141 -8.88 6.80 -3.21
C ILE A 141 -8.49 6.19 -4.55
N LEU A 142 -8.53 7.00 -5.61
CA LEU A 142 -8.00 6.65 -6.92
C LEU A 142 -6.78 7.51 -7.20
N VAL A 143 -5.64 6.87 -7.51
CA VAL A 143 -4.40 7.56 -7.86
C VAL A 143 -3.94 7.07 -9.23
N GLU A 144 -3.82 7.96 -10.20
CA GLU A 144 -3.26 7.66 -11.52
C GLU A 144 -1.75 7.87 -11.51
N TYR A 145 -1.02 6.97 -12.17
CA TYR A 145 0.40 7.12 -12.48
C TYR A 145 0.64 6.93 -13.98
N ASP A 146 1.63 7.64 -14.51
CA ASP A 146 1.93 7.61 -15.95
C ASP A 146 2.45 6.26 -16.43
N SER A 147 3.21 5.56 -15.60
CA SER A 147 3.66 4.19 -15.83
C SER A 147 4.12 3.52 -14.54
N ILE A 148 4.33 2.20 -14.56
CA ILE A 148 4.86 1.47 -13.41
C ILE A 148 6.28 1.91 -13.04
N GLU A 149 7.11 2.25 -14.02
CA GLU A 149 8.48 2.74 -13.78
C GLU A 149 8.46 4.08 -13.04
N VAL A 150 7.52 4.95 -13.42
CA VAL A 150 7.29 6.22 -12.74
C VAL A 150 6.82 6.02 -11.30
N PHE A 151 5.91 5.06 -11.07
CA PHE A 151 5.48 4.68 -9.73
C PHE A 151 6.63 4.13 -8.88
N VAL A 152 7.47 3.25 -9.42
CA VAL A 152 8.65 2.71 -8.73
C VAL A 152 9.60 3.84 -8.33
N ASN A 153 9.94 4.74 -9.25
CA ASN A 153 10.78 5.90 -8.95
C ASN A 153 10.16 6.82 -7.88
N PHE A 154 8.83 6.99 -7.90
CA PHE A 154 8.12 7.75 -6.88
C PHE A 154 8.24 7.11 -5.49
N VAL A 155 7.98 5.80 -5.37
CA VAL A 155 8.06 5.12 -4.06
C VAL A 155 9.49 5.03 -3.54
N ASP A 156 10.50 4.96 -4.41
CA ASP A 156 11.91 4.95 -4.02
C ASP A 156 12.48 6.35 -3.73
N SER A 157 11.74 7.41 -4.09
CA SER A 157 12.20 8.78 -3.89
C SER A 157 12.37 9.11 -2.40
N GLU A 158 13.42 9.88 -2.08
CA GLU A 158 13.67 10.37 -0.72
C GLU A 158 12.46 11.14 -0.15
N ALA A 159 11.78 11.90 -1.01
CA ALA A 159 10.58 12.66 -0.64
C ALA A 159 9.45 11.74 -0.15
N TYR A 160 9.20 10.62 -0.84
CA TYR A 160 8.19 9.65 -0.42
C TYR A 160 8.64 8.85 0.80
N GLN A 161 9.91 8.42 0.85
CA GLN A 161 10.47 7.69 1.98
C GLN A 161 10.35 8.45 3.30
N LYS A 162 10.48 9.78 3.27
CA LYS A 162 10.28 10.66 4.43
C LYS A 162 8.85 10.68 4.98
N ILE A 163 7.84 10.32 4.19
CA ILE A 163 6.42 10.45 4.58
C ILE A 163 5.68 9.11 4.69
N ARG A 164 6.18 8.02 4.09
CA ARG A 164 5.48 6.72 4.06
C ARG A 164 5.17 6.15 5.44
N GLY A 165 5.94 6.52 6.46
CA GLY A 165 5.70 6.12 7.85
C GLY A 165 4.34 6.58 8.38
N HIS A 166 3.85 7.75 7.95
CA HIS A 166 2.53 8.26 8.35
C HIS A 166 1.38 7.38 7.81
N ARG A 167 1.54 6.80 6.61
CA ARG A 167 0.59 5.81 6.09
C ARG A 167 0.54 4.57 6.98
N LYS A 168 1.70 4.01 7.33
CA LYS A 168 1.77 2.83 8.21
C LYS A 168 1.19 3.14 9.60
N ALA A 169 1.45 4.33 10.13
CA ALA A 169 0.97 4.74 11.44
C ALA A 169 -0.54 4.98 11.51
N SER A 170 -1.18 5.32 10.38
CA SER A 170 -2.59 5.69 10.33
C SER A 170 -3.55 4.52 10.07
N LEU A 171 -3.08 3.42 9.50
CA LEU A 171 -3.95 2.38 8.94
C LEU A 171 -4.04 1.13 9.82
N GLU A 172 -5.28 0.64 9.97
CA GLU A 172 -5.62 -0.65 10.57
C GLU A 172 -5.62 -1.76 9.51
N ASP A 173 -6.14 -1.46 8.32
CA ASP A 173 -6.16 -2.36 7.17
C ASP A 173 -6.16 -1.55 5.86
N SER A 174 -5.80 -2.18 4.75
CA SER A 174 -5.92 -1.58 3.42
C SER A 174 -6.02 -2.59 2.28
N ARG A 175 -6.56 -2.16 1.14
CA ARG A 175 -6.44 -2.86 -0.15
C ARG A 175 -5.92 -1.88 -1.18
N LEU A 176 -4.89 -2.29 -1.92
CA LEU A 176 -4.36 -1.57 -3.06
C LEU A 176 -4.58 -2.46 -4.28
N LEU A 177 -5.36 -1.99 -5.23
CA LEU A 177 -5.71 -2.71 -6.44
C LEU A 177 -5.29 -1.87 -7.65
N PRO A 178 -4.22 -2.25 -8.36
CA PRO A 178 -3.89 -1.63 -9.64
C PRO A 178 -4.89 -2.09 -10.71
N ALA A 179 -5.35 -1.15 -11.53
CA ALA A 179 -6.25 -1.36 -12.65
C ALA A 179 -5.73 -0.64 -13.89
N SER A 180 -5.91 -1.27 -15.07
CA SER A 180 -5.59 -0.63 -16.34
C SER A 180 -6.42 0.64 -16.51
N ASN A 181 -5.78 1.70 -16.99
CA ASN A 181 -6.47 2.93 -17.31
C ASN A 181 -6.96 2.86 -18.76
N VAL A 182 -8.14 2.27 -18.95
CA VAL A 182 -8.76 2.16 -20.28
C VAL A 182 -9.55 3.43 -20.54
N ASN A 183 -9.25 4.12 -21.65
CA ASN A 183 -10.10 5.20 -22.12
C ASN A 183 -11.45 4.61 -22.55
N ILE A 184 -12.48 4.82 -21.73
CA ILE A 184 -13.83 4.28 -21.96
C ILE A 184 -14.39 4.74 -23.33
N GLN A 185 -13.96 5.92 -23.84
CA GLN A 185 -14.38 6.42 -25.14
C GLN A 185 -13.75 5.69 -26.34
N GLU A 186 -12.68 4.93 -26.14
CA GLU A 186 -12.01 4.17 -27.20
C GLU A 186 -12.52 2.73 -27.32
N VAL A 187 -13.20 2.21 -26.30
CA VAL A 187 -13.73 0.83 -26.29
C VAL A 187 -15.01 0.70 -27.13
N GLU A 188 -15.68 1.82 -27.44
CA GLU A 188 -16.92 1.84 -28.23
C GLU A 188 -16.72 2.02 -29.75
N LYS A 189 -15.49 1.86 -30.26
CA LYS A 189 -15.18 1.89 -31.71
C LYS A 189 -14.72 0.54 -32.23
#